data_AF-A0A959HYQ4-F1
#
_entry.id   AF-A0A959HYQ4-F1
#
_cell.length_a   1.000
_cell.length_b   1.000
_cell.length_c   1.000
_cell.angle_alpha   90.00
_cell.angle_beta   90.00
_cell.angle_gamma   90.00
#
_symmetry.space_group_name_H-M   'P 1'
#
loop_
_entity.id
_entity.type
_entity.pdbx_description
1 polymer ?
#
loop_
_entity_poly.entity_id
_entity_poly.type
_entity_poly.pdbx_seq_one_letter_code
_entity_poly.pdbx_strand_id
1 'polypeptide(L)'
;MDVKDKSLQLFYNHAIHPELIRMERRRRRLVRLLLGSGLLIFALFIFQLYLGIAALALFIMIPVAFYGVQLYLSVKRFVKTYKPAIVKQILSYIQTRPNVGELHYDPEKSIGKSEFKASGLFEGKFDYYEGEDYIAGKIGEMPFELCELSVREVSSVANQLRVVFQGIYVLATFNEETSGSVRVWPRRQRQHLTRAMKNFAWKEGKDVADEIESVKFRDNFIVYATEETVVHDVLTKPMQDALYEYYKKTGHDLYIAFEDRKIYAALGTSEDLLEPEIFYSNLGFDQVKKHYDDIWQVLEIVRVFDQMH
;
A
#
# COMPACT_ATOMS: atom_id res chain seq x y z
N MET A 1 1.43 -12.82 -26.11
CA MET A 1 2.00 -12.97 -24.76
C MET A 1 3.39 -12.36 -24.79
N ASP A 2 3.60 -11.29 -24.03
CA ASP A 2 4.88 -10.56 -23.98
C ASP A 2 6.01 -11.47 -23.46
N VAL A 3 7.26 -11.21 -23.84
CA VAL A 3 8.44 -11.98 -23.40
C VAL A 3 8.57 -11.95 -21.87
N LYS A 4 8.19 -10.82 -21.25
CA LYS A 4 8.13 -10.64 -19.78
C LYS A 4 7.10 -11.56 -19.12
N ASP A 5 5.93 -11.71 -19.72
CA ASP A 5 4.88 -12.59 -19.19
C ASP A 5 5.32 -14.06 -19.25
N LYS A 6 6.08 -14.47 -20.27
CA LYS A 6 6.61 -15.84 -20.39
C LYS A 6 7.63 -16.16 -19.29
N SER A 7 8.53 -15.24 -18.95
CA SER A 7 9.54 -15.49 -17.91
C SER A 7 8.93 -15.53 -16.52
N LEU A 8 7.96 -14.63 -16.22
CA LEU A 8 7.19 -14.68 -14.98
C LEU A 8 6.37 -15.99 -14.88
N GLN A 9 5.77 -16.45 -15.98
CA GLN A 9 5.02 -17.71 -15.99
C GLN A 9 5.91 -18.94 -15.75
N LEU A 10 7.13 -18.96 -16.31
CA LEU A 10 8.10 -20.02 -16.04
C LEU A 10 8.50 -20.05 -14.56
N PHE A 11 8.80 -18.87 -13.97
CA PHE A 11 9.10 -18.75 -12.55
C PHE A 11 7.93 -19.16 -11.67
N TYR A 12 6.72 -18.72 -12.02
CA TYR A 12 5.49 -19.11 -11.35
C TYR A 12 5.34 -20.63 -11.27
N ASN A 13 5.52 -21.33 -12.39
CA ASN A 13 5.39 -22.78 -12.45
C ASN A 13 6.41 -23.52 -11.56
N HIS A 14 7.62 -22.98 -11.40
CA HIS A 14 8.71 -23.63 -10.66
C HIS A 14 8.74 -23.27 -9.17
N ALA A 15 8.56 -21.99 -8.81
CA ALA A 15 8.76 -21.50 -7.46
C ALA A 15 7.43 -21.27 -6.72
N ILE A 16 6.48 -20.57 -7.35
CA ILE A 16 5.26 -20.07 -6.68
C ILE A 16 4.17 -21.16 -6.62
N HIS A 17 3.93 -21.85 -7.72
CA HIS A 17 2.85 -22.83 -7.85
C HIS A 17 2.93 -23.99 -6.83
N PRO A 18 4.11 -24.58 -6.54
CA PRO A 18 4.21 -25.62 -5.50
C PRO A 18 3.85 -25.12 -4.09
N GLU A 19 4.21 -23.88 -3.74
CA GLU A 19 3.85 -23.27 -2.46
C GLU A 19 2.34 -22.98 -2.40
N LEU A 20 1.79 -22.42 -3.48
CA LEU A 20 0.36 -22.17 -3.60
C LEU A 20 -0.47 -23.46 -3.46
N ILE A 21 -0.03 -24.60 -4.01
CA ILE A 21 -0.70 -25.90 -3.80
C ILE A 21 -0.72 -26.31 -2.32
N ARG A 22 0.37 -26.05 -1.58
CA ARG A 22 0.41 -26.33 -0.13
C ARG A 22 -0.57 -25.45 0.63
N MET A 23 -0.69 -24.19 0.24
CA MET A 23 -1.61 -23.22 0.86
C MET A 23 -3.07 -23.46 0.49
N GLU A 24 -3.35 -23.85 -0.74
CA GLU A 24 -4.69 -24.17 -1.24
C GLU A 24 -5.33 -25.32 -0.44
N ARG A 25 -4.54 -26.32 -0.03
CA ARG A 25 -5.03 -27.39 0.87
C ARG A 25 -5.49 -26.85 2.22
N ARG A 26 -4.76 -25.89 2.79
CA ARG A 26 -5.13 -25.22 4.06
C ARG A 26 -6.38 -24.37 3.87
N ARG A 27 -6.46 -23.59 2.79
CA ARG A 27 -7.64 -22.79 2.42
C ARG A 27 -8.89 -23.66 2.29
N ARG A 28 -8.85 -24.76 1.52
CA ARG A 28 -9.99 -25.69 1.36
C ARG A 28 -10.43 -26.32 2.67
N ARG A 29 -9.52 -26.57 3.61
CA ARG A 29 -9.88 -27.04 4.97
C ARG A 29 -10.64 -25.94 5.72
N LEU A 30 -10.17 -24.70 5.67
CA LEU A 30 -10.84 -23.55 6.29
C LEU A 30 -12.22 -23.31 5.68
N VAL A 31 -12.34 -23.31 4.35
CA VAL A 31 -13.63 -23.13 3.68
C VAL A 31 -14.62 -24.24 4.04
N ARG A 32 -14.18 -25.52 4.09
CA ARG A 32 -15.06 -26.60 4.56
C ARG A 32 -15.50 -26.43 6.01
N LEU A 33 -14.60 -25.96 6.88
CA LEU A 33 -14.95 -25.65 8.27
C LEU A 33 -15.95 -24.49 8.33
N LEU A 34 -15.74 -23.42 7.56
CA LEU A 34 -16.64 -22.27 7.49
C LEU A 34 -18.03 -22.68 6.96
N LEU A 35 -18.10 -23.38 5.84
CA LEU A 35 -19.37 -23.85 5.27
C LEU A 35 -20.08 -24.84 6.19
N GLY A 36 -19.35 -25.83 6.72
CA GLY A 36 -19.90 -26.79 7.68
C GLY A 36 -20.42 -26.12 8.95
N SER A 37 -19.69 -25.12 9.45
CA SER A 37 -20.11 -24.33 10.61
C SER A 37 -21.35 -23.49 10.32
N GLY A 38 -21.42 -22.84 9.16
CA GLY A 38 -22.58 -22.06 8.75
C GLY A 38 -23.83 -22.93 8.63
N LEU A 39 -23.71 -24.10 8.03
CA LEU A 39 -24.81 -25.08 7.94
C LEU A 39 -25.26 -25.56 9.32
N LEU A 40 -24.31 -25.84 10.23
CA LEU A 40 -24.62 -26.28 11.59
C LEU A 40 -25.32 -25.18 12.40
N ILE A 41 -24.83 -23.93 12.33
CA ILE A 41 -25.45 -22.78 12.99
C ILE A 41 -26.87 -22.55 12.43
N PHE A 42 -27.04 -22.65 11.11
CA PHE A 42 -28.34 -22.52 10.46
C PHE A 42 -29.31 -23.63 10.90
N ALA A 43 -28.85 -24.89 10.95
CA ALA A 43 -29.66 -26.00 11.42
C ALA A 43 -30.06 -25.84 12.90
N LEU A 44 -29.14 -25.40 13.76
CA LEU A 44 -29.44 -25.09 15.16
C LEU A 44 -30.45 -23.96 15.30
N PHE A 45 -30.36 -22.94 14.46
CA PHE A 45 -31.31 -21.83 14.44
C PHE A 45 -32.73 -22.30 14.05
N ILE A 46 -32.87 -23.11 13.00
CA ILE A 46 -34.16 -23.70 12.61
C ILE A 46 -34.72 -24.61 13.72
N PHE A 47 -33.86 -25.45 14.33
CA PHE A 47 -34.26 -26.32 15.43
C PHE A 47 -34.73 -25.53 16.67
N GLN A 48 -34.07 -24.40 16.97
CA GLN A 48 -34.49 -23.49 18.02
C GLN A 48 -35.86 -22.88 17.72
N LEU A 49 -36.11 -22.41 16.49
CA LEU A 49 -37.42 -21.88 16.08
C LEU A 49 -38.53 -22.92 16.24
N TYR A 50 -38.24 -24.19 15.98
CA TYR A 50 -39.18 -25.30 16.17
C TYR A 50 -39.51 -25.55 17.65
N LEU A 51 -38.52 -25.47 18.55
CA LEU A 51 -38.73 -25.72 19.98
C LEU A 51 -39.38 -24.55 20.75
N GLY A 52 -39.16 -23.31 20.32
CA GLY A 52 -39.75 -22.11 20.95
C GLY A 52 -39.22 -21.78 22.35
N ILE A 53 -38.08 -22.36 22.78
CA ILE A 53 -37.52 -22.17 24.13
C ILE A 53 -36.41 -21.12 24.11
N ALA A 54 -36.68 -19.92 24.64
CA ALA A 54 -35.72 -18.81 24.64
C ALA A 54 -34.46 -19.08 25.48
N ALA A 55 -34.57 -19.79 26.62
CA ALA A 55 -33.41 -20.11 27.46
C ALA A 55 -32.40 -21.03 26.76
N LEU A 56 -32.88 -21.96 25.94
CA LEU A 56 -32.03 -22.87 25.17
C LEU A 56 -31.23 -22.11 24.09
N ALA A 57 -31.82 -21.07 23.51
CA ALA A 57 -31.16 -20.20 22.54
C ALA A 57 -29.92 -19.52 23.14
N LEU A 58 -30.08 -18.88 24.29
CA LEU A 58 -29.00 -18.22 25.02
C LEU A 58 -27.86 -19.18 25.37
N PHE A 59 -28.22 -20.41 25.77
CA PHE A 59 -27.23 -21.44 26.10
C PHE A 59 -26.40 -21.89 24.89
N ILE A 60 -27.02 -22.02 23.70
CA ILE A 60 -26.34 -22.41 22.45
C ILE A 60 -25.49 -21.27 21.87
N MET A 61 -25.86 -20.01 22.10
CA MET A 61 -25.12 -18.85 21.59
C MET A 61 -23.69 -18.76 22.13
N ILE A 62 -23.46 -19.16 23.37
CA ILE A 62 -22.12 -19.11 24.01
C ILE A 62 -21.08 -19.98 23.27
N PRO A 63 -21.29 -21.31 23.09
CA PRO A 63 -20.35 -22.14 22.35
C PRO A 63 -20.25 -21.76 20.86
N VAL A 64 -21.34 -21.29 20.24
CA VAL A 64 -21.32 -20.78 18.86
C VAL A 64 -20.42 -19.54 18.75
N ALA A 65 -20.53 -18.60 19.68
CA ALA A 65 -19.68 -17.41 19.71
C ALA A 65 -18.20 -17.78 19.91
N PHE A 66 -17.89 -18.67 20.87
CA PHE A 66 -16.52 -19.14 21.09
C PHE A 66 -15.93 -19.82 19.85
N TYR A 67 -16.72 -20.68 19.19
CA TYR A 67 -16.32 -21.34 17.96
C TYR A 67 -16.14 -20.35 16.80
N GLY A 68 -17.00 -19.34 16.69
CA GLY A 68 -16.87 -18.23 15.74
C GLY A 68 -15.54 -17.47 15.92
N VAL A 69 -15.15 -17.18 17.16
CA VAL A 69 -13.84 -16.57 17.47
C VAL A 69 -12.69 -17.49 17.03
N GLN A 70 -12.77 -18.79 17.28
CA GLN A 70 -11.75 -19.75 16.84
C GLN A 70 -11.62 -19.82 15.31
N LEU A 71 -12.73 -19.77 14.59
CA LEU A 71 -12.74 -19.72 13.12
C LEU A 71 -12.12 -18.41 12.62
N TYR A 72 -12.49 -17.28 13.19
CA TYR A 72 -11.90 -15.97 12.88
C TYR A 72 -10.37 -15.98 13.06
N LEU A 73 -9.88 -16.48 14.20
CA LEU A 73 -8.44 -16.62 14.46
C LEU A 73 -7.76 -17.59 13.48
N SER A 74 -8.47 -18.59 12.97
CA SER A 74 -7.94 -19.54 11.99
C SER A 74 -7.80 -18.91 10.60
N VAL A 75 -8.76 -18.07 10.19
CA VAL A 75 -8.65 -17.26 8.96
C VAL A 75 -7.49 -16.27 9.09
N LYS A 76 -7.41 -15.51 10.20
CA LYS A 76 -6.32 -14.56 10.43
C LYS A 76 -4.94 -15.22 10.37
N ARG A 77 -4.78 -16.41 10.97
CA ARG A 77 -3.52 -17.18 10.88
C ARG A 77 -3.18 -17.61 9.45
N PHE A 78 -4.18 -17.95 8.64
CA PHE A 78 -3.96 -18.31 7.24
C PHE A 78 -3.45 -17.11 6.44
N VAL A 79 -4.13 -15.96 6.53
CA VAL A 79 -3.71 -14.73 5.86
C VAL A 79 -2.27 -14.35 6.25
N LYS A 80 -1.98 -14.35 7.55
CA LYS A 80 -0.64 -14.05 8.10
C LYS A 80 0.46 -14.98 7.61
N THR A 81 0.13 -16.20 7.19
CA THR A 81 1.12 -17.15 6.63
C THR A 81 1.18 -17.10 5.11
N TYR A 82 0.05 -16.82 4.46
CA TYR A 82 -0.08 -16.80 3.01
C TYR A 82 0.69 -15.63 2.40
N LYS A 83 0.34 -14.41 2.84
CA LYS A 83 0.85 -13.16 2.28
C LYS A 83 2.38 -13.15 2.27
N PRO A 84 3.10 -13.43 3.38
CA PRO A 84 4.55 -13.42 3.38
C PRO A 84 5.23 -14.43 2.47
N ALA A 85 4.63 -15.60 2.24
CA ALA A 85 5.23 -16.58 1.33
C ALA A 85 5.15 -16.08 -0.11
N ILE A 86 3.98 -15.59 -0.54
CA ILE A 86 3.78 -15.12 -1.90
C ILE A 86 4.58 -13.85 -2.17
N VAL A 87 4.56 -12.88 -1.24
CA VAL A 87 5.36 -11.65 -1.37
C VAL A 87 6.84 -11.99 -1.53
N LYS A 88 7.39 -12.88 -0.70
CA LYS A 88 8.80 -13.27 -0.79
C LYS A 88 9.17 -13.90 -2.14
N GLN A 89 8.29 -14.72 -2.71
CA GLN A 89 8.55 -15.28 -4.04
C GLN A 89 8.44 -14.23 -5.16
N ILE A 90 7.50 -13.28 -5.05
CA ILE A 90 7.38 -12.19 -6.02
C ILE A 90 8.62 -11.29 -5.95
N LEU A 91 9.06 -10.93 -4.74
CA LEU A 91 10.26 -10.13 -4.55
C LEU A 91 11.51 -10.85 -5.05
N SER A 92 11.66 -12.15 -4.80
CA SER A 92 12.79 -12.92 -5.33
C SER A 92 12.84 -12.95 -6.84
N TYR A 93 11.68 -12.98 -7.52
CA TYR A 93 11.62 -12.78 -8.96
C TYR A 93 11.98 -11.35 -9.37
N ILE A 94 11.48 -10.32 -8.67
CA ILE A 94 11.79 -8.92 -8.96
C ILE A 94 13.29 -8.64 -8.83
N GLN A 95 13.97 -9.23 -7.84
CA GLN A 95 15.43 -9.14 -7.65
C GLN A 95 16.24 -9.69 -8.83
N THR A 96 15.66 -10.51 -9.71
CA THR A 96 16.35 -10.97 -10.93
C THR A 96 16.43 -9.89 -12.00
N ARG A 97 15.71 -8.78 -11.84
CA ARG A 97 15.69 -7.69 -12.82
C ARG A 97 16.95 -6.83 -12.71
N PRO A 98 17.42 -6.26 -13.84
CA PRO A 98 18.52 -5.31 -13.82
C PRO A 98 18.21 -4.11 -12.92
N ASN A 99 19.23 -3.62 -12.22
CA ASN A 99 19.17 -2.46 -11.33
C ASN A 99 18.21 -2.61 -10.15
N VAL A 100 17.91 -3.84 -9.73
CA VAL A 100 17.22 -4.12 -8.47
C VAL A 100 18.20 -4.85 -7.56
N GLY A 101 18.51 -4.24 -6.41
CA GLY A 101 19.37 -4.82 -5.40
C GLY A 101 18.65 -5.83 -4.51
N GLU A 102 19.24 -6.12 -3.36
CA GLU A 102 18.61 -6.98 -2.37
C GLU A 102 17.31 -6.34 -1.84
N LEU A 103 16.25 -7.14 -1.74
CA LEU A 103 14.94 -6.74 -1.23
C LEU A 103 14.65 -7.57 0.02
N HIS A 104 14.31 -6.87 1.09
CA HIS A 104 13.92 -7.43 2.38
C HIS A 104 12.46 -7.14 2.63
N TYR A 105 11.71 -8.16 3.08
CA TYR A 105 10.29 -8.02 3.41
C TYR A 105 10.01 -8.42 4.86
N ASP A 106 9.29 -7.54 5.54
CA ASP A 106 8.80 -7.74 6.90
C ASP A 106 7.30 -7.39 6.97
N PRO A 107 6.41 -8.37 7.20
CA PRO A 107 4.97 -8.15 7.20
C PRO A 107 4.47 -7.31 8.38
N GLU A 108 5.21 -7.21 9.48
CA GLU A 108 4.75 -6.53 10.71
C GLU A 108 5.40 -5.16 10.92
N LYS A 109 6.48 -4.87 10.19
CA LYS A 109 7.15 -3.57 10.23
C LYS A 109 6.41 -2.57 9.33
N SER A 110 6.61 -1.28 9.62
CA SER A 110 6.21 -0.16 8.75
C SER A 110 7.14 1.03 8.95
N ILE A 111 7.08 1.99 8.03
CA ILE A 111 7.78 3.26 8.15
C ILE A 111 7.20 4.02 9.34
N GLY A 112 8.07 4.60 10.16
CA GLY A 112 7.68 5.24 11.42
C GLY A 112 6.85 6.50 11.24
N LYS A 113 5.94 6.76 12.19
CA LYS A 113 5.11 7.98 12.23
C LYS A 113 5.91 9.28 12.19
N SER A 114 7.16 9.29 12.67
CA SER A 114 8.07 10.44 12.57
C SER A 114 8.44 10.76 11.13
N GLU A 115 8.73 9.76 10.31
CA GLU A 115 9.05 9.93 8.89
C GLU A 115 7.84 10.38 8.09
N PHE A 116 6.67 9.81 8.39
CA PHE A 116 5.41 10.25 7.80
C PHE A 116 5.13 11.74 8.10
N LYS A 117 5.36 12.17 9.35
CA LYS A 117 5.27 13.58 9.76
C LYS A 117 6.31 14.47 9.09
N ALA A 118 7.56 14.01 9.02
CA ALA A 118 8.67 14.75 8.44
C ALA A 118 8.42 15.08 6.96
N SER A 119 7.72 14.19 6.24
CA SER A 119 7.34 14.45 4.85
C SER A 119 6.50 15.71 4.66
N GLY A 120 5.74 16.17 5.65
CA GLY A 120 4.85 17.33 5.51
C GLY A 120 3.78 17.19 4.41
N LEU A 121 3.59 15.99 3.84
CA LEU A 121 2.59 15.76 2.79
C LEU A 121 1.16 15.85 3.33
N PHE A 122 1.00 15.50 4.60
CA PHE A 122 -0.27 15.48 5.30
C PHE A 122 -0.13 16.24 6.62
N GLU A 123 -1.21 16.87 7.07
CA GLU A 123 -1.25 17.64 8.31
C GLU A 123 -2.40 17.16 9.19
N GLY A 124 -2.11 16.85 10.46
CA GLY A 124 -3.04 16.16 11.33
C GLY A 124 -2.46 15.71 12.67
N LYS A 125 -3.33 15.17 13.52
CA LYS A 125 -2.92 14.52 14.79
C LYS A 125 -2.43 13.10 14.55
N PHE A 126 -2.97 12.46 13.51
CA PHE A 126 -2.70 11.07 13.13
C PHE A 126 -2.94 10.12 14.30
N ASP A 127 -4.10 10.25 14.96
CA ASP A 127 -4.44 9.52 16.19
C ASP A 127 -4.33 8.00 16.01
N TYR A 128 -4.64 7.51 14.81
CA TYR A 128 -4.47 6.12 14.40
C TYR A 128 -3.44 6.06 13.29
N TYR A 129 -2.42 5.23 13.51
CA TYR A 129 -1.32 5.00 12.59
C TYR A 129 -1.02 3.50 12.58
N GLU A 130 -1.53 2.83 11.57
CA GLU A 130 -1.31 1.40 11.34
C GLU A 130 -0.55 1.23 10.03
N GLY A 131 0.38 0.29 10.00
CA GLY A 131 1.14 -0.01 8.81
C GLY A 131 1.64 -1.43 8.82
N GLU A 132 1.74 -2.01 7.63
CA GLU A 132 2.16 -3.38 7.38
C GLU A 132 2.91 -3.47 6.05
N ASP A 133 3.38 -4.68 5.72
CA ASP A 133 4.03 -4.99 4.44
C ASP A 133 5.24 -4.12 4.10
N TYR A 134 6.15 -4.01 5.06
CA TYR A 134 7.40 -3.29 4.84
C TYR A 134 8.30 -4.03 3.86
N ILE A 135 8.72 -3.32 2.81
CA ILE A 135 9.73 -3.76 1.85
C ILE A 135 10.86 -2.72 1.85
N ALA A 136 12.10 -3.16 1.99
CA ALA A 136 13.26 -2.29 1.87
C ALA A 136 14.30 -2.89 0.93
N GLY A 137 15.07 -2.04 0.27
CA GLY A 137 16.12 -2.50 -0.63
C GLY A 137 16.78 -1.35 -1.37
N LYS A 138 17.31 -1.66 -2.55
CA LYS A 138 17.94 -0.68 -3.44
C LYS A 138 17.43 -0.83 -4.86
N ILE A 139 17.22 0.29 -5.54
CA ILE A 139 17.06 0.36 -6.99
C ILE A 139 18.22 1.21 -7.49
N GLY A 140 19.01 0.69 -8.44
CA GLY A 140 20.29 1.29 -8.77
C GLY A 140 21.15 1.41 -7.50
N GLU A 141 21.55 2.63 -7.17
CA GLU A 141 22.26 2.93 -5.91
C GLU A 141 21.34 3.53 -4.84
N MET A 142 20.11 3.86 -5.18
CA MET A 142 19.15 4.53 -4.31
C MET A 142 18.51 3.54 -3.32
N PRO A 143 18.79 3.67 -2.00
CA PRO A 143 18.06 2.90 -0.99
C PRO A 143 16.63 3.40 -0.86
N PHE A 144 15.71 2.46 -0.69
CA PHE A 144 14.31 2.75 -0.47
C PHE A 144 13.70 1.83 0.59
N GLU A 145 12.65 2.34 1.20
CA GLU A 145 11.74 1.67 2.10
C GLU A 145 10.32 1.96 1.61
N LEU A 146 9.44 0.97 1.66
CA LEU A 146 8.02 1.16 1.39
C LEU A 146 7.19 0.29 2.32
N CYS A 147 5.97 0.72 2.61
CA CYS A 147 5.00 -0.07 3.36
C CYS A 147 3.58 0.39 3.05
N GLU A 148 2.59 -0.43 3.38
CA GLU A 148 1.21 0.01 3.42
C GLU A 148 0.96 0.81 4.71
N LEU A 149 0.24 1.93 4.61
CA LEU A 149 -0.15 2.76 5.75
C LEU A 149 -1.66 3.07 5.72
N SER A 150 -2.28 2.97 6.89
CA SER A 150 -3.63 3.44 7.19
C SER A 150 -3.54 4.46 8.32
N VAL A 151 -3.72 5.73 7.96
CA VAL A 151 -3.59 6.87 8.86
C VAL A 151 -4.94 7.58 8.99
N ARG A 152 -5.43 7.68 10.22
CA ARG A 152 -6.71 8.31 10.54
C ARG A 152 -6.59 9.26 11.73
N GLU A 153 -7.50 10.22 11.81
CA GLU A 153 -7.59 11.14 12.94
C GLU A 153 -9.04 11.38 13.35
N VAL A 154 -9.25 11.76 14.60
CA VAL A 154 -10.57 12.14 15.11
C VAL A 154 -10.87 13.57 14.67
N SER A 155 -11.91 13.74 13.86
CA SER A 155 -12.39 15.05 13.46
C SER A 155 -12.82 15.86 14.67
N SER A 156 -12.20 17.03 14.87
CA SER A 156 -12.52 17.92 16.00
C SER A 156 -13.92 18.55 15.90
N VAL A 157 -14.55 18.49 14.72
CA VAL A 157 -15.87 19.08 14.47
C VAL A 157 -16.98 18.01 14.52
N ALA A 158 -16.74 16.85 13.90
CA ALA A 158 -17.77 15.82 13.73
C ALA A 158 -17.65 14.66 14.73
N ASN A 159 -16.59 14.61 15.55
CA ASN A 159 -16.24 13.47 16.41
C ASN A 159 -16.26 12.12 15.64
N GLN A 160 -15.89 12.16 14.37
CA GLN A 160 -15.84 11.01 13.46
C GLN A 160 -14.40 10.74 13.05
N LEU A 161 -14.09 9.46 12.83
CA LEU A 161 -12.81 9.02 12.26
C LEU A 161 -12.71 9.50 10.80
N ARG A 162 -11.73 10.36 10.54
CA ARG A 162 -11.40 10.89 9.22
C ARG A 162 -10.15 10.19 8.71
N VAL A 163 -10.21 9.64 7.50
CA VAL A 163 -9.02 9.13 6.82
C VAL A 163 -8.13 10.31 6.42
N VAL A 164 -6.87 10.25 6.84
CA VAL A 164 -5.83 11.21 6.45
C VAL A 164 -5.10 10.68 5.23
N PHE A 165 -4.69 9.41 5.29
CA PHE A 165 -4.03 8.71 4.21
C PHE A 165 -4.35 7.22 4.31
N GLN A 166 -4.55 6.58 3.16
CA GLN A 166 -4.64 5.13 3.04
C GLN A 166 -3.96 4.74 1.72
N GLY A 167 -3.04 3.80 1.79
CA GLY A 167 -2.34 3.27 0.63
C GLY A 167 -0.85 3.07 0.87
N ILE A 168 -0.05 3.20 -0.19
CA ILE A 168 1.36 2.82 -0.18
C ILE A 168 2.21 4.03 0.09
N TYR A 169 3.11 3.93 1.06
CA TYR A 169 4.05 4.97 1.41
C TYR A 169 5.47 4.51 1.12
N VAL A 170 6.23 5.37 0.46
CA VAL A 170 7.59 5.13 0.01
C VAL A 170 8.49 6.21 0.60
N LEU A 171 9.64 5.81 1.11
CA LEU A 171 10.75 6.66 1.50
C LEU A 171 11.98 6.20 0.72
N ALA A 172 12.51 7.04 -0.14
CA ALA A 172 13.78 6.84 -0.81
C ALA A 172 14.80 7.88 -0.34
N THR A 173 16.09 7.57 -0.47
CA THR A 173 17.16 8.51 -0.07
C THR A 173 18.10 8.78 -1.24
N PHE A 174 18.28 10.06 -1.60
CA PHE A 174 19.29 10.50 -2.55
C PHE A 174 20.71 10.28 -2.02
N ASN A 175 21.63 10.06 -2.96
CA ASN A 175 23.06 10.01 -2.65
C ASN A 175 23.62 11.42 -2.40
N GLU A 176 23.10 12.44 -3.08
CA GLU A 176 23.53 13.83 -2.98
C GLU A 176 22.55 14.66 -2.15
N GLU A 177 23.05 15.71 -1.48
CA GLU A 177 22.24 16.64 -0.70
C GLU A 177 21.54 17.63 -1.64
N THR A 178 20.21 17.72 -1.57
CA THR A 178 19.46 18.80 -2.21
C THR A 178 19.17 19.90 -1.20
N SER A 179 19.26 21.16 -1.64
CA SER A 179 18.93 22.31 -0.79
C SER A 179 17.45 22.67 -0.91
N GLY A 180 16.80 22.86 0.23
CA GLY A 180 15.39 23.20 0.35
C GLY A 180 14.43 22.03 0.16
N SER A 181 13.15 22.37 -0.01
CA SER A 181 12.05 21.42 0.07
C SER A 181 11.05 21.63 -1.05
N VAL A 182 10.62 20.54 -1.69
CA VAL A 182 9.52 20.55 -2.68
C VAL A 182 8.37 19.68 -2.19
N ARG A 183 7.13 20.12 -2.43
CA ARG A 183 5.91 19.36 -2.17
C ARG A 183 5.03 19.34 -3.39
N VAL A 184 4.60 18.15 -3.78
CA VAL A 184 3.73 17.89 -4.91
C VAL A 184 2.46 17.22 -4.40
N TRP A 185 1.31 17.84 -4.66
CA TRP A 185 -0.01 17.34 -4.30
C TRP A 185 -0.91 17.20 -5.51
N PRO A 186 -1.80 16.20 -5.56
CA PRO A 186 -2.76 16.08 -6.64
C PRO A 186 -3.81 17.19 -6.55
N ARG A 187 -4.02 17.96 -7.63
CA ARG A 187 -4.94 19.10 -7.67
C ARG A 187 -6.37 18.73 -7.26
N ARG A 188 -6.82 17.53 -7.63
CA ARG A 188 -8.13 17.00 -7.27
C ARG A 188 -8.37 16.93 -5.76
N GLN A 189 -7.30 16.79 -4.98
CA GLN A 189 -7.35 16.66 -3.51
C GLN A 189 -7.12 17.98 -2.76
N ARG A 190 -7.04 19.13 -3.47
CA ARG A 190 -6.75 20.45 -2.88
C ARG A 190 -7.60 20.79 -1.66
N GLN A 191 -8.90 20.48 -1.69
CA GLN A 191 -9.81 20.77 -0.58
C GLN A 191 -9.45 19.99 0.69
N HIS A 192 -8.98 18.75 0.54
CA HIS A 192 -8.58 17.88 1.66
C HIS A 192 -7.19 18.25 2.21
N LEU A 193 -6.34 18.87 1.40
CA LEU A 193 -4.93 19.17 1.69
C LEU A 193 -4.66 20.61 2.13
N THR A 194 -5.71 21.43 2.25
CA THR A 194 -5.57 22.85 2.61
C THR A 194 -4.76 23.08 3.90
N ARG A 195 -4.85 22.17 4.88
CA ARG A 195 -4.06 22.25 6.13
C ARG A 195 -2.57 22.02 5.88
N ALA A 196 -2.22 21.00 5.09
CA ALA A 196 -0.83 20.69 4.75
C ALA A 196 -0.19 21.81 3.92
N MET A 197 -0.92 22.29 2.90
CA MET A 197 -0.47 23.40 2.06
C MET A 197 -0.23 24.68 2.87
N LYS A 198 -1.14 25.03 3.80
CA LYS A 198 -0.96 26.19 4.67
C LYS A 198 0.22 26.04 5.62
N ASN A 199 0.39 24.85 6.22
CA ASN A 199 1.52 24.60 7.11
C ASN A 199 2.86 24.73 6.36
N PHE A 200 2.95 24.19 5.15
CA PHE A 200 4.14 24.33 4.32
C PHE A 200 4.37 25.80 3.90
N ALA A 201 3.30 26.52 3.54
CA ALA A 201 3.40 27.94 3.20
C ALA A 201 3.85 28.83 4.37
N TRP A 202 3.53 28.48 5.61
CA TRP A 202 4.05 29.16 6.80
C TRP A 202 5.54 28.91 7.04
N LYS A 203 6.10 27.84 6.48
CA LYS A 203 7.54 27.54 6.47
C LYS A 203 8.21 28.06 5.20
N GLU A 204 7.78 29.23 4.74
CA GLU A 204 8.34 29.92 3.55
C GLU A 204 8.14 29.19 2.21
N GLY A 205 7.32 28.13 2.18
CA GLY A 205 6.93 27.47 0.93
C GLY A 205 6.01 28.35 0.06
N LYS A 206 6.29 28.44 -1.24
CA LYS A 206 5.49 29.18 -2.21
C LYS A 206 5.00 28.28 -3.33
N ASP A 207 3.84 28.61 -3.90
CA ASP A 207 3.34 27.95 -5.11
C ASP A 207 4.26 28.34 -6.28
N VAL A 208 4.87 27.34 -6.91
CA VAL A 208 5.87 27.49 -7.99
C VAL A 208 5.36 26.95 -9.32
N ALA A 209 4.04 27.02 -9.55
CA ALA A 209 3.42 26.52 -10.77
C ALA A 209 3.99 27.13 -12.06
N ASP A 210 4.53 28.34 -12.00
CA ASP A 210 5.20 29.02 -13.12
C ASP A 210 6.58 28.45 -13.45
N GLU A 211 7.25 27.80 -12.50
CA GLU A 211 8.53 27.08 -12.70
C GLU A 211 8.34 25.67 -13.28
N ILE A 212 7.10 25.15 -13.32
CA ILE A 212 6.80 23.83 -13.84
C ILE A 212 6.70 23.85 -15.37
N GLU A 213 7.64 23.15 -16.01
CA GLU A 213 7.77 23.08 -17.47
C GLU A 213 6.74 22.14 -18.13
N SER A 214 6.40 21.02 -17.51
CA SER A 214 5.42 20.08 -18.06
C SER A 214 4.00 20.60 -17.83
N VAL A 215 3.36 21.07 -18.91
CA VAL A 215 1.98 21.55 -18.89
C VAL A 215 1.02 20.51 -18.30
N LYS A 216 1.16 19.25 -18.69
CA LYS A 216 0.30 18.16 -18.21
C LYS A 216 0.47 17.92 -16.71
N PHE A 217 1.71 17.96 -16.22
CA PHE A 217 1.99 17.85 -14.80
C PHE A 217 1.41 19.04 -14.03
N ARG A 218 1.69 20.27 -14.50
CA ARG A 218 1.17 21.51 -13.90
C ARG A 218 -0.36 21.54 -13.80
N ASP A 219 -1.06 21.00 -14.80
CA ASP A 219 -2.53 20.96 -14.82
C ASP A 219 -3.14 19.93 -13.86
N ASN A 220 -2.35 18.95 -13.39
CA ASN A 220 -2.83 17.87 -12.52
C ASN A 220 -2.25 17.93 -11.10
N PHE A 221 -1.14 18.64 -10.89
CA PHE A 221 -0.45 18.75 -9.61
C PHE A 221 -0.29 20.21 -9.15
N ILE A 222 -0.29 20.37 -7.83
CA ILE A 222 0.06 21.61 -7.14
C ILE A 222 1.47 21.41 -6.60
N VAL A 223 2.37 22.35 -6.92
CA VAL A 223 3.77 22.26 -6.49
C VAL A 223 4.10 23.47 -5.64
N TYR A 224 4.63 23.21 -4.45
CA TYR A 224 5.19 24.23 -3.58
C TYR A 224 6.67 23.95 -3.37
N ALA A 225 7.49 25.00 -3.27
CA ALA A 225 8.90 24.89 -2.94
C ALA A 225 9.35 26.01 -1.97
N THR A 226 10.41 25.79 -1.21
CA THR A 226 11.05 26.85 -0.41
C THR A 226 11.94 27.75 -1.28
N GLU A 227 12.25 28.96 -0.82
CA GLU A 227 12.97 29.96 -1.64
C GLU A 227 14.38 29.53 -2.06
N GLU A 228 15.04 28.69 -1.26
CA GLU A 228 16.38 28.17 -1.54
C GLU A 228 16.38 26.98 -2.51
N THR A 229 15.20 26.46 -2.88
CA THR A 229 15.09 25.32 -3.78
C THR A 229 15.21 25.76 -5.23
N VAL A 230 16.14 25.12 -5.92
CA VAL A 230 16.22 25.17 -7.39
C VAL A 230 15.28 24.09 -7.95
N VAL A 231 14.02 24.47 -8.25
CA VAL A 231 12.95 23.51 -8.61
C VAL A 231 13.32 22.64 -9.80
N HIS A 232 14.04 23.19 -10.79
CA HIS A 232 14.44 22.44 -11.98
C HIS A 232 15.49 21.36 -11.70
N ASP A 233 16.26 21.47 -10.61
CA ASP A 233 17.24 20.47 -10.20
C ASP A 233 16.58 19.32 -9.42
N VAL A 234 15.55 19.63 -8.62
CA VAL A 234 14.85 18.64 -7.79
C VAL A 234 13.72 17.94 -8.55
N LEU A 235 12.97 18.68 -9.36
CA LEU A 235 11.81 18.19 -10.09
C LEU A 235 12.00 18.49 -11.58
N THR A 236 12.99 17.83 -12.19
CA THR A 236 13.36 18.00 -13.61
C THR A 236 12.16 17.75 -14.53
N LYS A 237 12.13 18.39 -15.70
CA LYS A 237 11.05 18.16 -16.68
C LYS A 237 10.85 16.68 -17.05
N PRO A 238 11.89 15.87 -17.30
CA PRO A 238 11.72 14.44 -17.54
C PRO A 238 11.06 13.70 -16.36
N MET A 239 11.38 14.07 -15.12
CA MET A 239 10.71 13.54 -13.93
C MET A 239 9.24 13.96 -13.88
N GLN A 240 8.92 15.23 -14.14
CA GLN A 240 7.54 15.72 -14.20
C GLN A 240 6.71 14.91 -15.21
N ASP A 241 7.24 14.70 -16.41
CA ASP A 241 6.57 13.92 -17.46
C ASP A 241 6.40 12.45 -17.05
N ALA A 242 7.42 11.83 -16.45
CA ALA A 242 7.36 10.45 -15.98
C ALA A 242 6.33 10.26 -14.85
N LEU A 243 6.29 11.17 -13.89
CA LEU A 243 5.31 11.16 -12.80
C LEU A 243 3.89 11.39 -13.30
N TYR A 244 3.71 12.24 -14.31
CA TYR A 244 2.41 12.42 -14.96
C TYR A 244 1.95 11.15 -15.70
N GLU A 245 2.82 10.51 -16.47
CA GLU A 245 2.45 9.27 -17.17
C GLU A 245 2.19 8.12 -16.19
N TYR A 246 2.92 8.06 -15.07
CA TYR A 246 2.63 7.16 -13.95
C TYR A 246 1.24 7.41 -13.37
N TYR A 247 0.93 8.66 -13.01
CA TYR A 247 -0.38 9.07 -12.49
C TYR A 247 -1.51 8.71 -13.45
N LYS A 248 -1.33 8.97 -14.74
CA LYS A 248 -2.32 8.67 -15.78
C LYS A 248 -2.54 7.16 -15.96
N LYS A 249 -1.47 6.36 -15.87
CA LYS A 249 -1.51 4.89 -16.01
C LYS A 249 -2.24 4.24 -14.84
N THR A 250 -1.98 4.70 -13.61
CA THR A 250 -2.53 4.09 -12.39
C THR A 250 -3.90 4.66 -12.01
N GLY A 251 -4.14 5.95 -12.28
CA GLY A 251 -5.34 6.66 -11.84
C GLY A 251 -5.39 6.93 -10.33
N HIS A 252 -4.36 6.56 -9.58
CA HIS A 252 -4.26 6.77 -8.14
C HIS A 252 -3.75 8.18 -7.81
N ASP A 253 -4.15 8.72 -6.66
CA ASP A 253 -3.64 10.01 -6.20
C ASP A 253 -2.19 9.87 -5.76
N LEU A 254 -1.29 10.65 -6.37
CA LEU A 254 0.15 10.63 -6.10
C LEU A 254 0.56 11.89 -5.33
N TYR A 255 1.30 11.70 -4.25
CA TYR A 255 1.81 12.73 -3.35
C TYR A 255 3.33 12.59 -3.28
N ILE A 256 4.10 13.68 -3.39
CA ILE A 256 5.56 13.61 -3.37
C ILE A 256 6.14 14.73 -2.53
N ALA A 257 7.11 14.42 -1.68
CA ALA A 257 7.89 15.39 -0.93
C ALA A 257 9.38 15.14 -1.15
N PHE A 258 10.12 16.21 -1.38
CA PHE A 258 11.57 16.23 -1.36
C PHE A 258 12.00 17.06 -0.15
N GLU A 259 12.82 16.49 0.71
CA GLU A 259 13.34 17.13 1.93
C GLU A 259 14.78 16.67 2.16
N ASP A 260 15.74 17.58 2.01
CA ASP A 260 17.18 17.31 2.13
C ASP A 260 17.66 16.17 1.20
N ARG A 261 17.86 14.98 1.75
CA ARG A 261 18.22 13.75 1.01
C ARG A 261 17.06 12.77 0.88
N LYS A 262 15.89 13.08 1.42
CA LYS A 262 14.76 12.15 1.49
C LYS A 262 13.71 12.51 0.45
N ILE A 263 13.25 11.48 -0.24
CA ILE A 263 12.10 11.54 -1.13
C ILE A 263 11.01 10.70 -0.50
N TYR A 264 9.86 11.32 -0.25
CA TYR A 264 8.67 10.62 0.16
C TYR A 264 7.70 10.57 -1.01
N ALA A 265 7.14 9.39 -1.29
CA ALA A 265 6.02 9.26 -2.20
C ALA A 265 4.88 8.53 -1.50
N ALA A 266 3.66 9.02 -1.67
CA ALA A 266 2.47 8.35 -1.17
C ALA A 266 1.51 8.11 -2.34
N LEU A 267 1.02 6.88 -2.45
CA LEU A 267 0.06 6.45 -3.45
C LEU A 267 -1.26 6.14 -2.76
N GLY A 268 -2.27 6.98 -2.99
CA GLY A 268 -3.60 6.81 -2.41
C GLY A 268 -4.34 5.64 -3.06
N THR A 269 -4.59 4.59 -2.28
CA THR A 269 -5.42 3.44 -2.67
C THR A 269 -6.28 2.98 -1.49
N SER A 270 -7.48 2.50 -1.78
CA SER A 270 -8.37 1.91 -0.78
C SER A 270 -8.29 0.38 -0.74
N GLU A 271 -7.53 -0.23 -1.66
CA GLU A 271 -7.35 -1.67 -1.74
C GLU A 271 -6.07 -2.08 -0.98
N ASP A 272 -6.20 -3.04 -0.08
CA ASP A 272 -5.08 -3.68 0.61
C ASP A 272 -4.27 -4.50 -0.40
N LEU A 273 -2.94 -4.40 -0.35
CA LEU A 273 -2.08 -5.14 -1.27
C LEU A 273 -2.06 -6.63 -0.92
N LEU A 274 -2.05 -7.49 -1.93
CA LEU A 274 -1.64 -8.90 -1.78
C LEU A 274 -2.56 -9.77 -0.88
N GLU A 275 -3.83 -9.39 -0.73
CA GLU A 275 -4.80 -10.16 0.07
C GLU A 275 -5.25 -11.46 -0.62
N PRO A 276 -5.22 -12.62 0.07
CA PRO A 276 -5.73 -13.87 -0.49
C PRO A 276 -7.25 -13.90 -0.60
N GLU A 277 -7.76 -14.45 -1.70
CA GLU A 277 -9.17 -14.80 -1.81
C GLU A 277 -9.46 -16.06 -0.97
N ILE A 278 -10.23 -15.91 0.10
CA ILE A 278 -10.53 -17.04 1.01
C ILE A 278 -11.47 -18.06 0.35
N PHE A 279 -12.48 -17.58 -0.38
CA PHE A 279 -13.52 -18.43 -0.96
C PHE A 279 -13.17 -19.01 -2.33
N TYR A 280 -12.25 -18.38 -3.06
CA TYR A 280 -11.81 -18.80 -4.38
C TYR A 280 -10.37 -19.33 -4.38
N SER A 281 -9.97 -19.94 -5.49
CA SER A 281 -8.64 -20.54 -5.63
C SER A 281 -7.60 -19.47 -5.93
N ASN A 282 -6.53 -19.42 -5.15
CA ASN A 282 -5.41 -18.52 -5.40
C ASN A 282 -4.30 -19.13 -6.27
N LEU A 283 -4.58 -20.28 -6.91
CA LEU A 283 -3.66 -20.97 -7.82
C LEU A 283 -3.61 -20.34 -9.23
N GLY A 284 -4.24 -19.18 -9.44
CA GLY A 284 -4.28 -18.54 -10.74
C GLY A 284 -2.98 -17.79 -11.00
N PHE A 285 -2.35 -18.04 -12.16
CA PHE A 285 -1.23 -17.21 -12.61
C PHE A 285 -1.61 -15.72 -12.66
N ASP A 286 -2.82 -15.42 -13.12
CA ASP A 286 -3.30 -14.03 -13.29
C ASP A 286 -3.35 -13.27 -11.96
N GLN A 287 -3.66 -13.94 -10.85
CA GLN A 287 -3.69 -13.31 -9.53
C GLN A 287 -2.28 -12.97 -9.04
N VAL A 288 -1.34 -13.91 -9.20
CA VAL A 288 0.09 -13.67 -8.90
C VAL A 288 0.66 -12.58 -9.80
N LYS A 289 0.25 -12.55 -11.08
CA LYS A 289 0.62 -11.50 -12.00
C LYS A 289 0.12 -10.14 -11.54
N LYS A 290 -1.16 -10.02 -11.13
CA LYS A 290 -1.71 -8.78 -10.56
C LYS A 290 -0.85 -8.29 -9.39
N HIS A 291 -0.59 -9.18 -8.43
CA HIS A 291 0.25 -8.90 -7.27
C HIS A 291 1.68 -8.46 -7.62
N TYR A 292 2.28 -9.10 -8.61
CA TYR A 292 3.56 -8.70 -9.17
C TYR A 292 3.48 -7.30 -9.80
N ASP A 293 2.46 -7.03 -10.60
CA ASP A 293 2.25 -5.75 -11.28
C ASP A 293 2.01 -4.63 -10.26
N ASP A 294 1.29 -4.89 -9.16
CA ASP A 294 1.04 -3.93 -8.08
C ASP A 294 2.35 -3.52 -7.38
N ILE A 295 3.18 -4.49 -6.94
CA ILE A 295 4.49 -4.20 -6.34
C ILE A 295 5.38 -3.48 -7.35
N TRP A 296 5.42 -3.97 -8.59
CA TRP A 296 6.28 -3.40 -9.62
C TRP A 296 5.91 -1.95 -9.95
N GLN A 297 4.62 -1.61 -9.97
CA GLN A 297 4.16 -0.23 -10.14
C GLN A 297 4.69 0.69 -9.05
N VAL A 298 4.76 0.25 -7.79
CA VAL A 298 5.35 1.10 -6.72
C VAL A 298 6.85 1.31 -6.96
N LEU A 299 7.56 0.23 -7.33
CA LEU A 299 8.99 0.31 -7.62
C LEU A 299 9.29 1.16 -8.86
N GLU A 300 8.36 1.28 -9.80
CA GLU A 300 8.48 2.20 -10.94
C GLU A 300 8.63 3.67 -10.48
N ILE A 301 8.01 4.09 -9.38
CA ILE A 301 8.20 5.44 -8.82
C ILE A 301 9.65 5.63 -8.36
N VAL A 302 10.17 4.68 -7.57
CA VAL A 302 11.56 4.74 -7.07
C VAL A 302 12.56 4.74 -8.23
N ARG A 303 12.28 3.97 -9.29
CA ARG A 303 13.09 4.01 -10.51
C ARG A 303 13.07 5.36 -11.22
N VAL A 304 11.93 6.05 -11.23
CA VAL A 304 11.86 7.41 -11.80
C VAL A 304 12.75 8.36 -11.00
N PHE A 305 12.85 8.20 -9.68
CA PHE A 305 13.76 8.99 -8.86
C PHE A 305 15.24 8.66 -9.13
N ASP A 306 15.62 7.37 -9.13
CA ASP A 306 17.00 6.90 -9.40
C ASP A 306 17.51 7.22 -10.81
N GLN A 307 16.62 7.34 -11.81
CA GLN A 307 17.03 7.67 -13.18
C GLN A 307 17.27 9.17 -13.42
N MET A 308 16.78 10.01 -12.53
CA MET A 308 16.72 11.46 -12.73
C MET A 308 17.62 12.23 -11.76
N HIS A 309 18.30 11.50 -10.85
CA HIS A 309 19.28 11.96 -9.85
C HIS A 309 20.34 10.88 -9.64
#